data_AF-Q5C7B7-F1
#
_entry.id   AF-Q5C7B7-F1
#
_cell.length_a   1.000
_cell.length_b   1.000
_cell.length_c   1.000
_cell.angle_alpha   90.00
_cell.angle_beta   90.00
_cell.angle_gamma   90.00
#
_symmetry.space_group_name_H-M   'P 1'
#
loop_
_entity.id
_entity.type
_entity.pdbx_description
1 polymer ?
#
loop_
_entity_poly.entity_id
_entity_poly.type
_entity_poly.pdbx_seq_one_letter_code
_entity_poly.pdbx_strand_id
1 'polypeptide(L)'
;HEWKGAWCDGAPQWREISQKEKENIHLNFTEDGEFWMSFEDFVTCFSRVEVCHLGLESLEFNQDFHGKRRLEEAIFSGQWQRNVNAGGCINNRTTYWTNPQFLITVEDPDPDDNDNKCSILVALMQKETRKKVGADFQPIGFMVYAVPDDQTTLMSRAQLLTKTPIAKSQFINTREVVAQFRVPPGRYVIIPSTFDPHIEANFILRVISQIPITEQELDEDNTNRGLPDDIIESLKLEDTLLDEDKEIEMRFMALRDPKTLAIDATKMGELLNNSTLQDMPSFKGFNKELCRSMVASVDNNLTGLVELDEFMDLWIQAKGWKHIFLKHDIDQSGYFDAYELREALNDAGFRVSNLLFNAIAHRYTDPGTDKISFEDFMLCMVRLKTAFETIEAHPKNLEGTSLFMKEDYLRFTVSI
;
A
#
# COMPACT_ATOMS: atom_id res chain seq x y z
N HIS A 1 7.82 -41.14 -28.90
CA HIS A 1 9.00 -40.91 -28.03
C HIS A 1 8.64 -41.48 -26.68
N GLU A 2 9.08 -42.69 -26.38
CA GLU A 2 8.71 -43.39 -25.14
C GLU A 2 9.90 -43.55 -24.22
N TRP A 3 9.59 -43.67 -22.93
CA TRP A 3 10.55 -44.04 -21.90
C TRP A 3 11.12 -45.43 -22.18
N LYS A 4 12.44 -45.61 -22.02
CA LYS A 4 13.14 -46.87 -22.28
C LYS A 4 13.82 -47.47 -21.05
N GLY A 5 13.60 -46.86 -19.88
CA GLY A 5 14.15 -47.35 -18.61
C GLY A 5 13.23 -48.36 -17.93
N ALA A 6 13.39 -48.53 -16.62
CA ALA A 6 12.52 -49.41 -15.85
C ALA A 6 11.04 -48.99 -15.99
N TRP A 7 10.14 -49.97 -16.04
CA TRP A 7 8.69 -49.78 -16.20
C TRP A 7 8.22 -49.23 -17.56
N CYS A 8 9.09 -49.21 -18.57
CA CYS A 8 8.66 -48.97 -19.95
C CYS A 8 7.65 -50.03 -20.44
N ASP A 9 7.09 -49.78 -21.63
CA ASP A 9 6.15 -50.69 -22.26
C ASP A 9 6.78 -52.07 -22.49
N GLY A 10 6.08 -53.12 -22.03
CA GLY A 10 6.56 -54.50 -22.10
C GLY A 10 7.74 -54.85 -21.17
N ALA A 11 8.13 -53.96 -20.25
CA ALA A 11 9.24 -54.21 -19.33
C ALA A 11 9.00 -55.44 -18.42
N PRO A 12 10.04 -56.24 -18.08
CA PRO A 12 9.88 -57.45 -17.27
C PRO A 12 9.26 -57.23 -15.89
N GLN A 13 9.46 -56.05 -15.31
CA GLN A 13 8.94 -55.64 -14.00
C GLN A 13 7.41 -55.76 -13.93
N TRP A 14 6.71 -55.55 -15.05
CA TRP A 14 5.27 -55.72 -15.13
C TRP A 14 4.81 -57.15 -14.84
N ARG A 15 5.68 -58.17 -14.96
CA ARG A 15 5.31 -59.56 -14.65
C ARG A 15 5.12 -59.81 -13.15
N GLU A 16 5.68 -58.94 -12.31
CA GLU A 16 5.58 -59.04 -10.85
C GLU A 16 4.29 -58.41 -10.30
N ILE A 17 3.60 -57.60 -11.12
CA ILE A 17 2.34 -56.93 -10.77
C ILE A 17 1.15 -57.80 -11.16
N SER A 18 0.16 -57.91 -10.27
CA SER A 18 -1.04 -58.69 -10.53
C SER A 18 -1.90 -58.07 -11.63
N GLN A 19 -2.70 -58.90 -12.31
CA GLN A 19 -3.58 -58.42 -13.38
C GLN A 19 -4.58 -57.37 -12.86
N LYS A 20 -5.08 -57.53 -11.63
CA LYS A 20 -5.99 -56.58 -10.98
C LYS A 20 -5.35 -55.20 -10.77
N GLU A 21 -4.08 -55.15 -10.37
CA GLU A 21 -3.37 -53.89 -10.18
C GLU A 21 -3.11 -53.18 -11.51
N LYS A 22 -2.81 -53.93 -12.58
CA LYS A 22 -2.66 -53.38 -13.93
C LYS A 22 -3.95 -52.74 -14.44
N GLU A 23 -5.08 -53.39 -14.18
CA GLU A 23 -6.40 -52.84 -14.53
C GLU A 23 -6.72 -51.58 -13.73
N ASN A 24 -6.38 -51.53 -12.44
CA ASN A 24 -6.62 -50.36 -11.58
C ASN A 24 -5.85 -49.11 -12.02
N ILE A 25 -4.64 -49.28 -12.55
CA ILE A 25 -3.84 -48.15 -13.06
C ILE A 25 -4.12 -47.86 -14.55
N HIS A 26 -5.12 -48.52 -15.13
CA HIS A 26 -5.47 -48.42 -16.55
C HIS A 26 -4.28 -48.68 -17.49
N LEU A 27 -3.41 -49.64 -17.12
CA LEU A 27 -2.18 -49.92 -17.87
C LEU A 27 -2.51 -50.30 -19.32
N ASN A 28 -2.03 -49.49 -20.25
CA ASN A 28 -2.10 -49.73 -21.68
C ASN A 28 -0.69 -49.61 -22.28
N PHE A 29 -0.39 -50.44 -23.27
CA PHE A 29 0.89 -50.41 -23.98
C PHE A 29 0.65 -49.89 -25.40
N THR A 30 0.51 -48.58 -25.52
CA THR A 30 0.18 -47.88 -26.76
C THR A 30 1.24 -46.82 -27.06
N GLU A 31 1.59 -46.66 -28.33
CA GLU A 31 2.55 -45.62 -28.75
C GLU A 31 1.92 -44.21 -28.78
N ASP A 32 1.35 -43.78 -27.66
CA ASP A 32 0.67 -42.49 -27.47
C ASP A 32 1.49 -41.49 -26.61
N GLY A 33 2.59 -41.95 -26.01
CA GLY A 33 3.46 -41.14 -25.17
C GLY A 33 3.12 -41.18 -23.67
N GLU A 34 2.15 -41.99 -23.26
CA GLU A 34 1.97 -42.39 -21.87
C GLU A 34 3.04 -43.42 -21.48
N PHE A 35 3.58 -43.34 -20.27
CA PHE A 35 4.54 -44.32 -19.76
C PHE A 35 4.59 -44.29 -18.24
N TRP A 36 5.07 -45.39 -17.66
CA TRP A 36 5.42 -45.46 -16.25
C TRP A 36 6.93 -45.45 -16.08
N MET A 37 7.39 -44.91 -14.97
CA MET A 37 8.79 -44.93 -14.57
C MET A 37 8.89 -45.05 -13.06
N SER A 38 10.06 -45.43 -12.57
CA SER A 38 10.30 -45.36 -11.12
C SER A 38 10.38 -43.91 -10.66
N PHE A 39 10.01 -43.63 -9.41
CA PHE A 39 10.15 -42.28 -8.85
C PHE A 39 11.62 -41.82 -8.82
N GLU A 40 12.56 -42.76 -8.61
CA GLU A 40 14.00 -42.49 -8.67
C GLU A 40 14.44 -42.00 -10.05
N ASP A 41 13.96 -42.66 -11.11
CA ASP A 41 14.21 -42.23 -12.48
C ASP A 41 13.53 -40.88 -12.76
N PHE A 42 12.32 -40.65 -12.25
CA PHE A 42 11.60 -39.38 -12.40
C PHE A 42 12.41 -38.21 -11.82
N VAL A 43 12.91 -38.35 -10.58
CA VAL A 43 13.76 -37.35 -9.90
C VAL A 43 15.06 -37.11 -10.68
N THR A 44 15.58 -38.13 -11.35
CA THR A 44 16.82 -38.03 -12.15
C THR A 44 16.58 -37.38 -13.52
N CYS A 45 15.43 -37.63 -14.14
CA CYS A 45 15.15 -37.24 -15.52
C CYS A 45 14.41 -35.90 -15.64
N PHE A 46 13.63 -35.51 -14.64
CA PHE A 46 12.82 -34.30 -14.66
C PHE A 46 13.35 -33.26 -13.68
N SER A 47 13.48 -32.02 -14.16
CA SER A 47 13.96 -30.89 -13.35
C SER A 47 12.83 -30.00 -12.81
N ARG A 48 11.60 -30.17 -13.31
CA ARG A 48 10.44 -29.32 -12.99
C ARG A 48 9.14 -30.10 -13.08
N VAL A 49 8.25 -29.86 -12.12
CA VAL A 49 6.87 -30.35 -12.11
C VAL A 49 5.95 -29.14 -12.04
N GLU A 50 4.95 -29.09 -12.92
CA GLU A 50 3.91 -28.07 -12.88
C GLU A 50 2.60 -28.74 -12.50
N VAL A 51 2.01 -28.32 -11.39
CA VAL A 51 0.72 -28.83 -10.92
C VAL A 51 -0.30 -27.72 -11.06
N CYS A 52 -1.19 -27.85 -12.04
CA CYS A 52 -2.36 -26.99 -12.13
C CYS A 52 -3.42 -27.53 -11.18
N HIS A 53 -3.60 -26.88 -10.04
CA HIS A 53 -4.75 -27.11 -9.19
C HIS A 53 -5.96 -26.56 -9.94
N LEU A 54 -6.75 -27.44 -10.55
CA LEU A 54 -8.11 -27.09 -10.95
C LEU A 54 -8.82 -26.73 -9.64
N GLY A 55 -9.13 -25.44 -9.46
CA GLY A 55 -10.01 -25.01 -8.40
C GLY A 55 -11.23 -25.90 -8.46
N LEU A 56 -11.55 -26.59 -7.38
CA LEU A 56 -12.69 -27.49 -7.31
C LEU A 56 -14.01 -26.72 -7.31
N GLU A 57 -14.05 -25.55 -7.95
CA GLU A 57 -15.23 -24.75 -8.25
C GLU A 57 -16.28 -25.55 -9.04
N SER A 58 -15.86 -26.62 -9.74
CA SER A 58 -16.76 -27.56 -10.41
C SER A 58 -17.38 -28.63 -9.49
N LEU A 59 -16.90 -28.77 -8.25
CA LEU A 59 -17.53 -29.62 -7.25
C LEU A 59 -18.58 -28.82 -6.48
N GLU A 60 -19.78 -29.37 -6.36
CA GLU A 60 -20.78 -28.82 -5.44
C GLU A 60 -20.24 -28.85 -4.00
N PHE A 61 -20.74 -27.97 -3.12
CA PHE A 61 -20.26 -27.82 -1.73
C PHE A 61 -20.19 -29.15 -0.94
N ASN A 62 -21.02 -30.13 -1.30
CA ASN A 62 -21.08 -31.46 -0.66
C ASN A 62 -20.51 -32.60 -1.53
N GLN A 63 -19.82 -32.28 -2.63
CA GLN A 63 -19.34 -33.27 -3.58
C GLN A 63 -17.89 -33.64 -3.25
N ASP A 64 -17.69 -34.89 -2.83
CA ASP A 64 -16.36 -35.48 -2.68
C ASP A 64 -15.99 -36.22 -3.96
N PHE A 65 -14.82 -35.91 -4.52
CA PHE A 65 -14.27 -36.63 -5.67
C PHE A 65 -13.03 -37.42 -5.25
N HIS A 66 -13.17 -38.75 -5.11
CA HIS A 66 -12.09 -39.63 -4.65
C HIS A 66 -11.42 -39.18 -3.33
N GLY A 67 -12.21 -38.72 -2.37
CA GLY A 67 -11.72 -38.20 -1.08
C GLY A 67 -11.13 -36.79 -1.16
N LYS A 68 -11.16 -36.12 -2.31
CA LYS A 68 -10.82 -34.71 -2.47
C LYS A 68 -12.06 -33.86 -2.26
N ARG A 69 -11.96 -32.91 -1.35
CA ARG A 69 -13.01 -31.95 -0.99
C ARG A 69 -12.81 -30.65 -1.74
N ARG A 70 -13.87 -29.88 -1.95
CA ARG A 70 -13.79 -28.52 -2.49
C ARG A 70 -12.80 -27.69 -1.65
N LEU A 71 -11.96 -26.91 -2.33
CA LEU A 71 -11.06 -25.95 -1.69
C LEU A 71 -11.73 -24.58 -1.67
N GLU A 72 -11.47 -23.84 -0.60
CA GLU A 72 -11.86 -22.45 -0.44
C GLU A 72 -10.76 -21.55 -1.00
N GLU A 73 -11.15 -20.45 -1.63
CA GLU A 73 -10.23 -19.54 -2.31
C GLU A 73 -10.58 -18.09 -2.03
N ALA A 74 -9.60 -17.31 -1.56
CA ALA A 74 -9.66 -15.86 -1.52
C ALA A 74 -8.81 -15.28 -2.66
N ILE A 75 -9.39 -14.34 -3.42
CA ILE A 75 -8.74 -13.73 -4.60
C ILE A 75 -8.65 -12.23 -4.41
N PHE A 76 -7.42 -11.71 -4.47
CA PHE A 76 -7.15 -10.28 -4.46
C PHE A 76 -6.59 -9.83 -5.81
N SER A 77 -7.12 -8.73 -6.33
CA SER A 77 -6.57 -8.04 -7.48
C SER A 77 -5.87 -6.78 -7.02
N GLY A 78 -4.57 -6.66 -7.30
CA GLY A 78 -3.79 -5.49 -6.91
C GLY A 78 -2.87 -4.99 -8.01
N GLN A 79 -2.15 -3.92 -7.70
CA GLN A 79 -1.12 -3.35 -8.55
C GLN A 79 0.02 -2.78 -7.70
N TRP A 80 1.24 -2.92 -8.20
CA TRP A 80 2.37 -2.10 -7.77
C TRP A 80 2.46 -0.91 -8.70
N GLN A 81 2.48 0.28 -8.11
CA GLN A 81 2.52 1.55 -8.79
C GLN A 81 3.71 2.35 -8.27
N ARG A 82 4.49 2.88 -9.20
CA ARG A 82 5.70 3.65 -8.90
C ARG A 82 5.30 4.86 -8.07
N ASN A 83 6.14 5.19 -7.08
CA ASN A 83 5.96 6.35 -6.20
C ASN A 83 4.70 6.28 -5.29
N VAL A 84 4.04 5.12 -5.20
CA VAL A 84 2.83 4.93 -4.38
C VAL A 84 3.00 3.72 -3.45
N ASN A 85 3.07 2.53 -4.04
CA ASN A 85 3.06 1.27 -3.30
C ASN A 85 4.03 0.21 -3.89
N ALA A 86 4.79 0.53 -4.94
CA ALA A 86 5.84 -0.34 -5.47
C ALA A 86 7.08 -0.32 -4.56
N GLY A 87 7.00 -1.04 -3.43
CA GLY A 87 7.99 -0.97 -2.35
C GLY A 87 9.21 -1.87 -2.54
N GLY A 88 9.15 -2.83 -3.48
CA GLY A 88 10.19 -3.85 -3.65
C GLY A 88 10.20 -4.86 -2.49
N CYS A 89 11.15 -5.79 -2.48
CA CYS A 89 11.23 -6.82 -1.43
C CYS A 89 11.82 -6.28 -0.12
N ILE A 90 11.85 -7.12 0.93
CA ILE A 90 12.27 -6.74 2.30
C ILE A 90 13.69 -6.16 2.41
N ASN A 91 14.53 -6.37 1.40
CA ASN A 91 15.86 -5.76 1.32
C ASN A 91 15.76 -4.22 1.20
N ASN A 92 14.66 -3.70 0.67
CA ASN A 92 14.36 -2.27 0.52
C ASN A 92 13.68 -1.75 1.79
N ARG A 93 14.46 -1.61 2.87
CA ARG A 93 13.97 -1.27 4.23
C ARG A 93 13.21 0.07 4.35
N THR A 94 13.37 0.95 3.37
CA THR A 94 12.71 2.27 3.32
C THR A 94 11.32 2.17 2.70
N THR A 95 11.13 1.29 1.72
CA THR A 95 9.92 1.27 0.87
C THR A 95 9.11 -0.02 1.00
N TYR A 96 9.68 -1.13 1.51
CA TYR A 96 8.99 -2.43 1.58
C TYR A 96 7.60 -2.37 2.24
N TRP A 97 7.45 -1.54 3.27
CA TRP A 97 6.22 -1.38 4.02
C TRP A 97 5.06 -0.78 3.21
N THR A 98 5.35 -0.12 2.09
CA THR A 98 4.33 0.49 1.23
C THR A 98 3.66 -0.51 0.29
N ASN A 99 4.18 -1.73 0.16
CA ASN A 99 3.54 -2.75 -0.67
C ASN A 99 2.12 -3.06 -0.17
N PRO A 100 1.20 -3.46 -1.07
CA PRO A 100 -0.13 -3.91 -0.66
C PRO A 100 -0.06 -4.99 0.41
N GLN A 101 -0.97 -4.96 1.38
CA GLN A 101 -1.01 -5.91 2.49
C GLN A 101 -2.40 -6.55 2.55
N PHE A 102 -2.45 -7.87 2.52
CA PHE A 102 -3.70 -8.63 2.52
C PHE A 102 -3.77 -9.48 3.78
N LEU A 103 -4.84 -9.29 4.54
CA LEU A 103 -5.12 -10.06 5.74
C LEU A 103 -6.01 -11.25 5.40
N ILE A 104 -5.61 -12.42 5.87
CA ILE A 104 -6.42 -13.63 5.86
C ILE A 104 -6.60 -14.14 7.28
N THR A 105 -7.77 -14.71 7.56
CA THR A 105 -8.08 -15.41 8.81
C THR A 105 -8.50 -16.83 8.49
N VAL A 106 -7.90 -17.79 9.19
CA VAL A 106 -8.24 -19.21 9.14
C VAL A 106 -8.64 -19.66 10.54
N GLU A 107 -9.89 -20.06 10.74
CA GLU A 107 -10.45 -20.28 12.08
C GLU A 107 -10.28 -21.71 12.61
N ASP A 108 -10.21 -22.70 11.70
CA ASP A 108 -10.18 -24.11 12.03
C ASP A 108 -8.98 -24.84 11.40
N PRO A 109 -8.42 -25.88 12.02
CA PRO A 109 -7.42 -26.73 11.37
C PRO A 109 -8.02 -27.51 10.19
N ASP A 110 -7.17 -28.01 9.29
CA ASP A 110 -7.60 -28.91 8.22
C ASP A 110 -8.26 -30.16 8.85
N PRO A 111 -9.40 -30.66 8.32
CA PRO A 111 -10.16 -31.75 8.96
C PRO A 111 -9.40 -33.06 9.15
N ASP A 112 -8.41 -33.32 8.30
CA ASP A 112 -7.63 -34.56 8.28
C ASP A 112 -6.19 -34.36 8.83
N ASP A 113 -5.94 -33.23 9.51
CA ASP A 113 -4.62 -32.85 10.01
C ASP A 113 -4.41 -33.20 11.49
N ASN A 114 -3.40 -34.03 11.76
CA ASN A 114 -3.10 -34.49 13.12
C ASN A 114 -2.32 -33.48 13.98
N ASP A 115 -1.83 -32.39 13.38
CA ASP A 115 -1.01 -31.37 14.07
C ASP A 115 -1.81 -30.11 14.42
N ASN A 116 -3.14 -30.12 14.22
CA ASN A 116 -4.02 -28.96 14.35
C ASN A 116 -3.55 -27.77 13.51
N LYS A 117 -3.20 -28.01 12.24
CA LYS A 117 -2.77 -26.98 11.30
C LYS A 117 -3.67 -26.89 10.07
N CYS A 118 -3.66 -25.71 9.46
CA CYS A 118 -4.28 -25.40 8.19
C CYS A 118 -3.20 -25.41 7.10
N SER A 119 -3.48 -26.05 5.96
CA SER A 119 -2.62 -25.99 4.78
C SER A 119 -3.06 -24.85 3.88
N ILE A 120 -2.23 -23.83 3.77
CA ILE A 120 -2.50 -22.65 2.94
C ILE A 120 -1.55 -22.64 1.75
N LEU A 121 -2.11 -22.55 0.55
CA LEU A 121 -1.37 -22.33 -0.68
C LEU A 121 -1.57 -20.87 -1.12
N VAL A 122 -0.47 -20.16 -1.30
CA VAL A 122 -0.50 -18.79 -1.82
C VAL A 122 0.14 -18.76 -3.20
N ALA A 123 -0.61 -18.23 -4.16
CA ALA A 123 -0.20 -18.06 -5.54
C ALA A 123 -0.26 -16.58 -5.92
N LEU A 124 0.89 -15.99 -6.25
CA LEU A 124 1.01 -14.62 -6.72
C LEU A 124 1.33 -14.62 -8.21
N MET A 125 0.43 -14.07 -9.01
CA MET A 125 0.53 -14.00 -10.46
C MET A 125 0.64 -12.55 -10.92
N GLN A 126 1.63 -12.21 -11.74
CA GLN A 126 1.64 -10.94 -12.47
C GLN A 126 0.69 -11.01 -13.69
N LYS A 127 -0.22 -10.03 -13.80
CA LYS A 127 -1.16 -9.89 -14.90
C LYS A 127 -0.43 -9.32 -16.10
N GLU A 128 -0.42 -10.07 -17.21
CA GLU A 128 -0.01 -9.53 -18.50
C GLU A 128 -1.19 -9.36 -19.46
N THR A 129 -1.25 -8.18 -20.09
CA THR A 129 -1.86 -7.98 -21.39
C THR A 129 -0.86 -8.43 -22.47
N ARG A 130 -0.89 -9.72 -22.84
CA ARG A 130 -0.23 -10.33 -24.02
C ARG A 130 0.86 -9.45 -24.65
N LYS A 131 2.01 -9.28 -24.01
CA LYS A 131 3.15 -8.59 -24.65
C LYS A 131 3.82 -9.55 -25.65
N LYS A 132 4.51 -8.97 -26.64
CA LYS A 132 5.20 -9.69 -27.72
C LYS A 132 6.12 -10.77 -27.14
N VAL A 133 6.26 -11.88 -27.87
CA VAL A 133 7.22 -12.96 -27.59
C VAL A 133 8.56 -12.38 -27.12
N GLY A 134 8.96 -12.68 -25.88
CA GLY A 134 10.21 -12.20 -25.27
C GLY A 134 10.07 -11.09 -24.21
N ALA A 135 8.89 -10.83 -23.64
CA ALA A 135 8.78 -9.99 -22.45
C ALA A 135 9.31 -10.74 -21.21
N ASP A 136 10.26 -10.13 -20.50
CA ASP A 136 10.81 -10.67 -19.26
C ASP A 136 9.86 -10.40 -18.10
N PHE A 137 9.41 -11.47 -17.43
CA PHE A 137 8.65 -11.38 -16.20
C PHE A 137 9.47 -10.68 -15.11
N GLN A 138 8.81 -9.87 -14.30
CA GLN A 138 9.46 -9.27 -13.13
C GLN A 138 9.70 -10.36 -12.08
N PRO A 139 10.83 -10.36 -11.37
CA PRO A 139 11.01 -11.20 -10.20
C PRO A 139 9.99 -10.81 -9.12
N ILE A 140 9.01 -11.67 -8.88
CA ILE A 140 7.93 -11.45 -7.91
C ILE A 140 8.00 -12.45 -6.78
N GLY A 141 7.53 -12.05 -5.60
CA GLY A 141 7.52 -12.88 -4.40
C GLY A 141 6.61 -12.29 -3.32
N PHE A 142 6.42 -13.03 -2.23
CA PHE A 142 5.61 -12.58 -1.12
C PHE A 142 6.17 -13.07 0.22
N MET A 143 5.79 -12.35 1.27
CA MET A 143 6.13 -12.65 2.66
C MET A 143 4.84 -12.79 3.47
N VAL A 144 4.85 -13.68 4.47
CA VAL A 144 3.69 -13.94 5.33
C VAL A 144 4.06 -13.70 6.78
N TYR A 145 3.23 -12.93 7.50
CA TYR A 145 3.42 -12.59 8.90
C TYR A 145 2.21 -13.00 9.72
N ALA A 146 2.40 -13.73 10.82
CA ALA A 146 1.34 -13.95 11.80
C ALA A 146 1.04 -12.64 12.54
N VAL A 147 -0.21 -12.22 12.66
CA VAL A 147 -0.59 -10.95 13.33
C VAL A 147 -1.56 -11.20 14.48
N PRO A 148 -1.66 -10.27 15.44
CA PRO A 148 -2.63 -10.39 16.52
C PRO A 148 -4.09 -10.26 16.05
N ASP A 149 -5.03 -10.66 16.90
CA ASP A 149 -6.46 -10.69 16.58
C ASP A 149 -7.10 -9.30 16.40
N ASP A 150 -6.43 -8.23 16.81
CA ASP A 150 -6.88 -6.84 16.68
C ASP A 150 -6.27 -6.10 15.48
N GLN A 151 -5.45 -6.75 14.64
CA GLN A 151 -4.90 -6.13 13.44
C GLN A 151 -6.02 -5.77 12.44
N THR A 152 -6.26 -4.49 12.23
CA THR A 152 -7.29 -4.00 11.29
C THR A 152 -6.73 -3.07 10.21
N THR A 153 -5.53 -2.51 10.43
CA THR A 153 -4.84 -1.58 9.53
C THR A 153 -3.55 -2.18 8.96
N LEU A 154 -2.81 -1.43 8.16
CA LEU A 154 -1.49 -1.84 7.66
C LEU A 154 -0.49 -2.13 8.79
N MET A 155 0.38 -3.11 8.57
CA MET A 155 1.60 -3.26 9.37
C MET A 155 2.55 -2.09 9.07
N SER A 156 2.94 -1.39 10.13
CA SER A 156 3.89 -0.27 10.05
C SER A 156 5.28 -0.71 9.63
N ARG A 157 6.07 0.24 9.13
CA ARG A 157 7.51 0.05 8.85
C ARG A 157 8.27 -0.53 10.04
N ALA A 158 8.03 0.00 11.24
CA ALA A 158 8.69 -0.48 12.46
C ALA A 158 8.34 -1.93 12.79
N GLN A 159 7.08 -2.33 12.63
CA GLN A 159 6.66 -3.72 12.79
C GLN A 159 7.34 -4.64 11.77
N LEU A 160 7.37 -4.25 10.49
CA LEU A 160 7.97 -5.07 9.42
C LEU A 160 9.50 -5.19 9.53
N LEU A 161 10.17 -4.20 10.12
CA LEU A 161 11.62 -4.25 10.37
C LEU A 161 12.01 -5.13 11.55
N THR A 162 11.09 -5.35 12.50
CA THR A 162 11.36 -6.08 13.74
C THR A 162 10.76 -7.48 13.77
N LYS A 163 9.70 -7.70 12.98
CA LYS A 163 8.96 -8.96 12.97
C LYS A 163 9.50 -9.93 11.92
N THR A 164 9.72 -11.17 12.34
CA THR A 164 10.15 -12.23 11.44
C THR A 164 8.96 -12.79 10.65
N PRO A 165 9.05 -12.93 9.32
CA PRO A 165 8.04 -13.61 8.51
C PRO A 165 7.99 -15.09 8.89
N ILE A 166 6.79 -15.66 8.94
CA ILE A 166 6.58 -17.09 9.22
C ILE A 166 6.72 -17.97 7.96
N ALA A 167 6.53 -17.37 6.78
CA ALA A 167 6.67 -18.02 5.49
C ALA A 167 7.02 -16.98 4.42
N LYS A 168 7.56 -17.46 3.30
CA LYS A 168 7.89 -16.65 2.12
C LYS A 168 7.92 -17.51 0.86
N SER A 169 7.70 -16.91 -0.29
CA SER A 169 8.07 -17.52 -1.57
C SER A 169 9.51 -17.18 -1.95
N GLN A 170 10.03 -17.86 -2.98
CA GLN A 170 11.21 -17.40 -3.68
C GLN A 170 10.81 -16.26 -4.64
N PHE A 171 11.71 -15.30 -4.85
CA PHE A 171 11.54 -14.29 -5.88
C PHE A 171 12.05 -14.85 -7.20
N ILE A 172 11.13 -15.08 -8.14
CA ILE A 172 11.43 -15.71 -9.43
C ILE A 172 10.77 -14.88 -10.55
N ASN A 173 11.46 -14.72 -11.67
CA ASN A 173 10.97 -14.10 -12.89
C ASN A 173 10.06 -15.06 -13.68
N THR A 174 8.99 -15.54 -13.04
CA THR A 174 7.92 -16.32 -13.67
C THR A 174 6.61 -15.56 -13.62
N ARG A 175 5.67 -15.93 -14.48
CA ARG A 175 4.32 -15.35 -14.46
C ARG A 175 3.63 -15.51 -13.11
N GLU A 176 3.83 -16.65 -12.45
CA GLU A 176 3.25 -16.97 -11.15
C GLU A 176 4.32 -17.60 -10.27
N VAL A 177 4.30 -17.26 -8.98
CA VAL A 177 5.05 -17.92 -7.92
C VAL A 177 4.07 -18.49 -6.90
N VAL A 178 4.31 -19.74 -6.50
CA VAL A 178 3.43 -20.47 -5.58
C VAL A 178 4.26 -20.97 -4.40
N ALA A 179 3.73 -20.84 -3.20
CA ALA A 179 4.25 -21.52 -2.01
C ALA A 179 3.11 -22.05 -1.16
N GLN A 180 3.31 -23.25 -0.62
CA GLN A 180 2.40 -23.86 0.35
C GLN A 180 3.04 -23.83 1.73
N PHE A 181 2.25 -23.55 2.76
CA PHE A 181 2.68 -23.53 4.15
C PHE A 181 1.61 -24.11 5.08
N ARG A 182 2.06 -24.68 6.20
CA ARG A 182 1.18 -25.21 7.26
C ARG A 182 1.27 -24.31 8.49
N VAL A 183 0.15 -23.75 8.90
CA VAL A 183 0.06 -22.77 9.99
C VAL A 183 -1.04 -23.16 10.98
N PRO A 184 -0.96 -22.79 12.26
CA PRO A 184 -2.11 -22.95 13.16
C PRO A 184 -3.27 -22.03 12.72
N PRO A 185 -4.49 -22.26 13.21
CA PRO A 185 -5.56 -21.28 13.10
C PRO A 185 -5.13 -19.90 13.64
N GLY A 186 -5.54 -18.83 12.97
CA GLY A 186 -5.16 -17.47 13.30
C GLY A 186 -5.20 -16.52 12.11
N ARG A 187 -4.57 -15.35 12.29
CA ARG A 187 -4.58 -14.24 11.33
C ARG A 187 -3.19 -14.01 10.73
N TYR A 188 -3.15 -13.80 9.42
CA TYR A 188 -1.91 -13.68 8.66
C TYR A 188 -1.96 -12.55 7.64
N VAL A 189 -0.94 -11.69 7.64
CA VAL A 189 -0.75 -10.66 6.62
C VAL A 189 0.20 -11.19 5.54
N ILE A 190 -0.25 -11.15 4.29
CA ILE A 190 0.53 -11.47 3.10
C ILE A 190 0.89 -10.17 2.40
N ILE A 191 2.19 -9.98 2.16
CA ILE A 191 2.74 -8.82 1.47
C ILE A 191 3.38 -9.28 0.15
N PRO A 192 2.68 -9.18 -0.99
CA PRO A 192 3.26 -9.42 -2.30
C PRO A 192 4.08 -8.21 -2.77
N SER A 193 5.22 -8.49 -3.39
CA SER A 193 6.13 -7.45 -3.91
C SER A 193 6.87 -7.93 -5.15
N THR A 194 7.35 -6.98 -5.95
CA THR A 194 8.46 -7.17 -6.87
C THR A 194 9.78 -7.25 -6.09
N PHE A 195 10.85 -7.77 -6.68
CA PHE A 195 12.14 -7.81 -6.02
C PHE A 195 12.71 -6.40 -5.83
N ASP A 196 12.76 -5.63 -6.92
CA ASP A 196 13.22 -4.25 -6.92
C ASP A 196 12.05 -3.28 -6.65
N PRO A 197 12.31 -2.14 -5.99
CA PRO A 197 11.30 -1.11 -5.77
C PRO A 197 11.00 -0.36 -7.09
N HIS A 198 9.90 0.41 -7.09
CA HIS A 198 9.47 1.23 -8.23
C HIS A 198 9.06 0.47 -9.50
N ILE A 199 8.98 -0.85 -9.45
CA ILE A 199 8.52 -1.68 -10.56
C ILE A 199 7.00 -1.69 -10.60
N GLU A 200 6.45 -1.33 -11.76
CA GLU A 200 5.02 -1.30 -11.99
C GLU A 200 4.52 -2.59 -12.62
N ALA A 201 3.55 -3.23 -11.97
CA ALA A 201 2.84 -4.37 -12.54
C ALA A 201 1.51 -4.60 -11.82
N ASN A 202 0.54 -5.11 -12.56
CA ASN A 202 -0.72 -5.60 -11.99
C ASN A 202 -0.55 -7.05 -11.54
N PHE A 203 -1.24 -7.48 -10.49
CA PHE A 203 -1.17 -8.85 -10.01
C PHE A 203 -2.52 -9.41 -9.55
N ILE A 204 -2.57 -10.73 -9.44
CA ILE A 204 -3.59 -11.50 -8.71
C ILE A 204 -2.88 -12.25 -7.60
N LEU A 205 -3.36 -12.12 -6.37
CA LEU A 205 -2.95 -12.96 -5.25
C LEU A 205 -4.11 -13.90 -4.94
N ARG A 206 -3.83 -15.20 -4.89
CA ARG A 206 -4.80 -16.24 -4.55
C ARG A 206 -4.34 -16.97 -3.32
N VAL A 207 -5.24 -17.17 -2.38
CA VAL A 207 -5.01 -17.92 -1.15
C VAL A 207 -6.00 -19.06 -1.14
N ILE A 208 -5.50 -20.28 -1.15
CA ILE A 208 -6.29 -21.50 -1.26
C ILE A 208 -6.11 -22.32 0.02
N SER A 209 -7.21 -22.82 0.57
CA SER A 209 -7.25 -23.62 1.80
C SER A 209 -8.32 -24.71 1.73
N GLN A 210 -8.24 -25.71 2.61
CA GLN A 210 -9.31 -26.71 2.78
C GLN A 210 -10.45 -26.21 3.68
N ILE A 211 -10.23 -25.11 4.39
CA ILE A 211 -11.18 -24.49 5.30
C ILE A 211 -11.53 -23.07 4.83
N PRO A 212 -12.69 -22.52 5.26
CA PRO A 212 -13.06 -21.15 4.96
C PRO A 212 -11.98 -20.14 5.34
N ILE A 213 -11.77 -19.17 4.45
CA ILE A 213 -10.86 -18.05 4.65
C ILE A 213 -11.72 -16.80 4.79
N THR A 214 -11.46 -15.97 5.80
CA THR A 214 -11.97 -14.59 5.82
C THR A 214 -10.88 -13.66 5.32
N GLU A 215 -11.15 -12.96 4.22
CA GLU A 215 -10.22 -12.06 3.55
C GLU A 215 -10.50 -10.57 3.78
N GLN A 216 -9.43 -9.77 3.84
CA GLN A 216 -9.50 -8.32 3.90
C GLN A 216 -8.26 -7.70 3.24
N GLU A 217 -8.44 -6.72 2.37
CA GLU A 217 -7.35 -5.83 1.96
C GLU A 217 -7.13 -4.78 3.04
N LEU A 218 -5.89 -4.65 3.52
CA LEU A 218 -5.53 -3.66 4.53
C LEU A 218 -5.14 -2.35 3.83
N ASP A 219 -5.63 -1.24 4.37
CA ASP A 219 -5.23 0.10 3.98
C ASP A 219 -5.28 1.03 5.21
N GLU A 220 -4.84 2.28 5.05
CA GLU A 220 -5.02 3.32 6.04
C GLU A 220 -6.40 3.97 5.90
N ASP A 221 -7.01 4.31 7.04
CA ASP A 221 -8.17 5.20 7.06
C ASP A 221 -7.75 6.62 6.69
N ASN A 222 -8.65 7.36 6.04
CA ASN A 222 -8.45 8.78 5.77
C ASN A 222 -8.80 9.59 7.02
N THR A 223 -7.79 9.99 7.81
CA THR A 223 -7.98 10.79 9.02
C THR A 223 -6.93 11.88 9.15
N ASN A 224 -7.32 13.01 9.74
CA ASN A 224 -6.42 14.07 10.16
C ASN A 224 -6.45 14.17 11.69
N ARG A 225 -5.32 13.95 12.34
CA ARG A 225 -5.18 14.01 13.80
C ARG A 225 -4.57 15.33 14.29
N GLY A 226 -4.29 16.25 13.37
CA GLY A 226 -3.54 17.47 13.65
C GLY A 226 -2.05 17.20 13.88
N LEU A 227 -1.29 18.27 14.05
CA LEU A 227 0.14 18.17 14.37
C LEU A 227 0.33 17.43 15.71
N PRO A 228 1.27 16.47 15.78
CA PRO A 228 1.66 15.84 17.03
C PRO A 228 2.08 16.81 18.14
N ASP A 229 1.75 16.49 19.38
CA ASP A 229 2.04 17.34 20.55
C ASP A 229 3.54 17.63 20.72
N ASP A 230 4.42 16.68 20.41
CA ASP A 230 5.87 16.84 20.50
C ASP A 230 6.42 17.86 19.49
N ILE A 231 5.81 17.94 18.30
CA ILE A 231 6.12 18.98 17.32
C ILE A 231 5.62 20.34 17.83
N ILE A 232 4.40 20.41 18.35
CA ILE A 232 3.83 21.65 18.90
C ILE A 232 4.68 22.18 20.06
N GLU A 233 5.13 21.30 20.96
CA GLU A 233 6.03 21.66 22.07
C GLU A 233 7.38 22.18 21.58
N SER A 234 7.94 21.54 20.55
CA SER A 234 9.21 21.98 19.93
C SER A 234 9.09 23.38 19.33
N LEU A 235 7.98 23.67 18.62
CA LEU A 235 7.71 24.99 18.05
C LEU A 235 7.54 26.07 19.12
N LYS A 236 6.85 25.77 20.22
CA LYS A 236 6.69 26.71 21.34
C LYS A 236 8.01 27.07 21.99
N LEU A 237 8.92 26.10 22.11
CA LEU A 237 10.25 26.34 22.66
C LEU A 237 11.08 27.24 21.74
N GLU A 238 11.04 26.98 20.43
CA GLU A 238 11.73 27.79 19.43
C GLU A 238 11.20 29.23 19.41
N ASP A 239 9.88 29.41 19.42
CA ASP A 239 9.26 30.74 19.46
C ASP A 239 9.63 31.53 20.73
N THR A 240 9.69 30.87 21.88
CA THR A 240 10.13 31.50 23.15
C THR A 240 11.56 32.06 23.06
N LEU A 241 12.41 31.49 22.19
CA LEU A 241 13.80 31.92 22.01
C LEU A 241 13.95 33.01 20.94
N LEU A 242 13.10 33.00 19.92
CA LEU A 242 13.23 33.85 18.73
C LEU A 242 12.24 35.02 18.68
N ASP A 243 11.22 35.04 19.54
CA ASP A 243 10.14 36.05 19.56
C ASP A 243 9.45 36.20 18.18
N GLU A 244 9.39 35.11 17.42
CA GLU A 244 9.00 35.11 16.01
C GLU A 244 7.50 35.40 15.83
N ASP A 245 6.67 34.85 16.71
CA ASP A 245 5.21 35.02 16.70
C ASP A 245 4.84 36.49 16.98
N LYS A 246 5.58 37.17 17.88
CA LYS A 246 5.38 38.61 18.10
C LYS A 246 5.77 39.43 16.89
N GLU A 247 6.85 39.07 16.21
CA GLU A 247 7.30 39.79 15.03
C GLU A 247 6.30 39.65 13.87
N ILE A 248 5.80 38.44 13.62
CA ILE A 248 4.82 38.20 12.55
C ILE A 248 3.48 38.88 12.85
N GLU A 249 3.02 38.88 14.12
CA GLU A 249 1.83 39.60 14.56
C GLU A 249 1.97 41.12 14.31
N MET A 250 3.11 41.72 14.67
CA MET A 250 3.35 43.15 14.43
C MET A 250 3.29 43.49 12.94
N ARG A 251 3.87 42.65 12.08
CA ARG A 251 3.84 42.83 10.62
C ARG A 251 2.42 42.64 10.06
N PHE A 252 1.67 41.67 10.56
CA PHE A 252 0.26 41.50 10.21
C PHE A 252 -0.54 42.77 10.55
N MET A 253 -0.37 43.30 11.76
CA MET A 253 -1.05 44.51 12.22
C MET A 253 -0.74 45.74 11.37
N ALA A 254 0.46 45.81 10.80
CA ALA A 254 0.86 46.89 9.89
C ALA A 254 0.28 46.72 8.47
N LEU A 255 0.11 45.49 7.99
CA LEU A 255 -0.36 45.19 6.63
C LEU A 255 -1.89 45.11 6.50
N ARG A 256 -2.61 44.75 7.56
CA ARG A 256 -4.07 44.55 7.53
C ARG A 256 -4.83 45.79 7.06
N ASP A 257 -5.97 45.57 6.43
CA ASP A 257 -6.86 46.68 6.07
C ASP A 257 -7.44 47.34 7.34
N PRO A 258 -7.40 48.68 7.49
CA PRO A 258 -7.86 49.36 8.69
C PRO A 258 -9.37 49.22 8.98
N LYS A 259 -10.18 48.85 7.98
CA LYS A 259 -11.64 48.71 8.13
C LYS A 259 -12.03 47.27 8.43
N THR A 260 -11.49 46.31 7.67
CA THR A 260 -11.83 44.89 7.87
C THR A 260 -10.99 44.24 8.95
N LEU A 261 -9.85 44.84 9.31
CA LEU A 261 -8.85 44.29 10.24
C LEU A 261 -8.24 42.97 9.76
N ALA A 262 -8.36 42.68 8.47
CA ALA A 262 -7.95 41.42 7.84
C ALA A 262 -6.97 41.65 6.67
N ILE A 263 -6.32 40.58 6.20
CA ILE A 263 -5.43 40.57 5.03
C ILE A 263 -6.01 39.72 3.90
N ASP A 264 -5.62 40.03 2.66
CA ASP A 264 -5.90 39.17 1.49
C ASP A 264 -4.70 38.28 1.15
N ALA A 265 -4.84 37.43 0.14
CA ALA A 265 -3.78 36.53 -0.32
C ALA A 265 -2.50 37.26 -0.77
N THR A 266 -2.60 38.51 -1.25
CA THR A 266 -1.41 39.27 -1.70
C THR A 266 -0.60 39.71 -0.50
N LYS A 267 -1.27 40.29 0.51
CA LYS A 267 -0.66 40.71 1.78
C LYS A 267 -0.15 39.51 2.59
N MET A 268 -0.85 38.38 2.55
CA MET A 268 -0.37 37.13 3.14
C MET A 268 0.95 36.69 2.50
N GLY A 269 1.06 36.75 1.17
CA GLY A 269 2.32 36.47 0.47
C GLY A 269 3.45 37.41 0.89
N GLU A 270 3.19 38.71 1.03
CA GLU A 270 4.18 39.67 1.52
C GLU A 270 4.64 39.33 2.95
N LEU A 271 3.71 38.94 3.83
CA LEU A 271 4.01 38.57 5.20
C LEU A 271 4.88 37.31 5.28
N LEU A 272 4.48 36.24 4.58
CA LEU A 272 5.16 34.94 4.61
C LEU A 272 6.51 34.94 3.88
N ASN A 273 6.65 35.67 2.77
CA ASN A 273 7.93 35.78 2.05
C ASN A 273 9.00 36.54 2.83
N ASN A 274 8.62 37.26 3.88
CA ASN A 274 9.55 37.97 4.76
C ASN A 274 9.69 37.29 6.13
N SER A 275 9.13 36.09 6.34
CA SER A 275 9.23 35.33 7.60
C SER A 275 10.24 34.20 7.50
N THR A 276 10.49 33.48 8.60
CA THR A 276 11.42 32.33 8.55
C THR A 276 10.90 31.19 7.70
N LEU A 277 9.62 31.13 7.33
CA LEU A 277 9.14 30.11 6.39
C LEU A 277 9.80 30.24 5.01
N GLN A 278 10.36 31.40 4.69
CA GLN A 278 11.17 31.63 3.50
C GLN A 278 12.56 30.97 3.57
N ASP A 279 13.05 30.65 4.78
CA ASP A 279 14.38 30.09 5.03
C ASP A 279 14.42 28.60 4.69
N MET A 280 14.23 28.28 3.41
CA MET A 280 14.19 26.93 2.87
C MET A 280 15.08 26.81 1.63
N PRO A 281 15.87 25.73 1.49
CA PRO A 281 16.68 25.50 0.30
C PRO A 281 15.82 25.49 -0.97
N SER A 282 16.29 26.18 -2.01
CA SER A 282 15.63 26.20 -3.34
C SER A 282 14.21 26.77 -3.38
N PHE A 283 13.67 27.28 -2.26
CA PHE A 283 12.32 27.84 -2.20
C PHE A 283 12.29 29.27 -2.76
N LYS A 284 11.46 29.47 -3.80
CA LYS A 284 11.33 30.78 -4.48
C LYS A 284 10.37 31.74 -3.77
N GLY A 285 9.67 31.24 -2.75
CA GLY A 285 8.72 31.96 -1.96
C GLY A 285 7.26 31.63 -2.25
N PHE A 286 6.41 32.14 -1.39
CA PHE A 286 4.96 31.99 -1.41
C PHE A 286 4.38 32.71 -2.62
N ASN A 287 4.05 31.93 -3.65
CA ASN A 287 3.41 32.42 -4.85
C ASN A 287 1.91 32.72 -4.61
N LYS A 288 1.27 33.37 -5.59
CA LYS A 288 -0.14 33.78 -5.47
C LYS A 288 -1.11 32.62 -5.27
N GLU A 289 -0.87 31.47 -5.87
CA GLU A 289 -1.75 30.30 -5.76
C GLU A 289 -1.64 29.67 -4.37
N LEU A 290 -0.42 29.48 -3.86
CA LEU A 290 -0.18 28.99 -2.51
C LEU A 290 -0.84 29.90 -1.47
N CYS A 291 -0.67 31.22 -1.59
CA CYS A 291 -1.33 32.18 -0.69
C CYS A 291 -2.85 32.13 -0.79
N ARG A 292 -3.43 31.88 -1.97
CA ARG A 292 -4.89 31.76 -2.13
C ARG A 292 -5.42 30.49 -1.45
N SER A 293 -4.77 29.35 -1.64
CA SER A 293 -5.14 28.13 -0.93
C SER A 293 -4.96 28.28 0.58
N MET A 294 -3.91 28.99 1.03
CA MET A 294 -3.69 29.30 2.44
C MET A 294 -4.82 30.14 3.04
N VAL A 295 -5.23 31.22 2.36
CA VAL A 295 -6.41 32.01 2.76
C VAL A 295 -7.65 31.12 2.82
N ALA A 296 -7.93 30.34 1.78
CA ALA A 296 -9.10 29.48 1.74
C ALA A 296 -9.13 28.39 2.84
N SER A 297 -7.96 28.00 3.36
CA SER A 297 -7.85 26.99 4.43
C SER A 297 -8.22 27.49 5.83
N VAL A 298 -8.40 28.80 5.99
CA VAL A 298 -8.79 29.42 7.27
C VAL A 298 -10.00 30.36 7.14
N ASP A 299 -10.29 30.84 5.91
CA ASP A 299 -11.43 31.68 5.57
C ASP A 299 -12.75 30.87 5.51
N ASN A 300 -13.23 30.46 6.69
CA ASN A 300 -14.45 29.65 6.83
C ASN A 300 -15.72 30.36 6.34
N ASN A 301 -15.71 31.70 6.30
CA ASN A 301 -16.86 32.52 5.90
C ASN A 301 -16.79 32.96 4.42
N LEU A 302 -15.77 32.53 3.67
CA LEU A 302 -15.58 32.78 2.24
C LEU A 302 -15.52 34.27 1.88
N THR A 303 -14.93 35.09 2.76
CA THR A 303 -14.74 36.52 2.54
C THR A 303 -13.58 36.83 1.59
N GLY A 304 -12.69 35.87 1.38
CA GLY A 304 -11.40 36.04 0.72
C GLY A 304 -10.37 36.79 1.57
N LEU A 305 -10.66 36.97 2.86
CA LEU A 305 -9.85 37.71 3.83
C LEU A 305 -9.56 36.84 5.05
N VAL A 306 -8.48 37.15 5.77
CA VAL A 306 -8.03 36.40 6.95
C VAL A 306 -7.80 37.35 8.11
N GLU A 307 -8.44 37.08 9.25
CA GLU A 307 -8.24 37.78 10.53
C GLU A 307 -6.96 37.30 11.24
N LEU A 308 -6.54 38.00 12.31
CA LEU A 308 -5.26 37.69 12.96
C LEU A 308 -5.24 36.29 13.56
N ASP A 309 -6.28 35.92 14.29
CA ASP A 309 -6.42 34.61 14.94
C ASP A 309 -6.40 33.49 13.91
N GLU A 310 -7.18 33.62 12.83
CA GLU A 310 -7.17 32.70 11.69
C GLU A 310 -5.76 32.57 11.06
N PHE A 311 -5.05 33.69 10.92
CA PHE A 311 -3.67 33.67 10.41
C PHE A 311 -2.72 32.96 11.37
N MET A 312 -2.81 33.21 12.67
CA MET A 312 -1.92 32.61 13.67
C MET A 312 -2.13 31.09 13.80
N ASP A 313 -3.37 30.62 13.64
CA ASP A 313 -3.68 29.19 13.58
C ASP A 313 -3.02 28.52 12.37
N LEU A 314 -3.03 29.18 11.19
CA LEU A 314 -2.33 28.69 10.01
C LEU A 314 -0.80 28.78 10.17
N TRP A 315 -0.31 29.85 10.79
CA TRP A 315 1.12 30.09 11.01
C TRP A 315 1.77 28.98 11.82
N ILE A 316 1.14 28.57 12.93
CA ILE A 316 1.61 27.45 13.76
C ILE A 316 1.66 26.15 12.93
N GLN A 317 0.63 25.90 12.12
CA GLN A 317 0.58 24.71 11.27
C GLN A 317 1.68 24.72 10.20
N ALA A 318 1.88 25.86 9.55
CA ALA A 318 2.91 26.06 8.54
C ALA A 318 4.33 25.87 9.11
N LYS A 319 4.60 26.36 10.33
CA LYS A 319 5.85 26.09 11.06
C LYS A 319 6.04 24.60 11.31
N GLY A 320 5.00 23.91 11.75
CA GLY A 320 5.04 22.46 11.97
C GLY A 320 5.32 21.67 10.69
N TRP A 321 4.66 22.02 9.58
CA TRP A 321 4.93 21.40 8.29
C TRP A 321 6.35 21.69 7.79
N LYS A 322 6.88 22.90 7.99
CA LYS A 322 8.30 23.19 7.72
C LYS A 322 9.25 22.30 8.52
N HIS A 323 8.99 22.13 9.82
CA HIS A 323 9.79 21.26 10.67
C HIS A 323 9.78 19.80 10.18
N ILE A 324 8.61 19.29 9.80
CA ILE A 324 8.45 17.94 9.25
C ILE A 324 9.16 17.80 7.92
N PHE A 325 9.05 18.79 7.02
CA PHE A 325 9.79 18.79 5.77
C PHE A 325 11.29 18.63 6.02
N LEU A 326 11.86 19.46 6.89
CA LEU A 326 13.30 19.46 7.19
C LEU A 326 13.76 18.16 7.86
N LYS A 327 12.87 17.48 8.59
CA LYS A 327 13.14 16.16 9.17
C LYS A 327 13.33 15.08 8.10
N HIS A 328 12.62 15.18 6.98
CA HIS A 328 12.64 14.21 5.88
C HIS A 328 13.61 14.60 4.74
N ASP A 329 13.89 15.89 4.53
CA ASP A 329 14.90 16.41 3.60
C ASP A 329 16.33 16.25 4.16
N ILE A 330 16.76 15.00 4.37
CA ILE A 330 18.04 14.65 5.01
C ILE A 330 19.24 15.21 4.22
N ASP A 331 19.15 15.23 2.89
CA ASP A 331 20.20 15.74 2.01
C ASP A 331 20.18 17.27 1.84
N GLN A 332 19.22 17.95 2.48
CA GLN A 332 19.01 19.40 2.42
C GLN A 332 18.90 19.93 0.98
N SER A 333 18.37 19.11 0.08
CA SER A 333 18.21 19.50 -1.32
C SER A 333 17.08 20.50 -1.52
N GLY A 334 16.16 20.61 -0.55
CA GLY A 334 14.90 21.33 -0.69
C GLY A 334 13.85 20.50 -1.44
N TYR A 335 14.05 19.19 -1.53
CA TYR A 335 13.20 18.24 -2.23
C TYR A 335 13.16 16.89 -1.54
N PHE A 336 12.12 16.13 -1.82
CA PHE A 336 11.84 14.84 -1.23
C PHE A 336 11.01 14.01 -2.21
N ASP A 337 11.19 12.70 -2.16
CA ASP A 337 10.50 11.76 -3.04
C ASP A 337 9.10 11.42 -2.52
N ALA A 338 8.34 10.64 -3.29
CA ALA A 338 6.98 10.29 -2.90
C ALA A 338 6.92 9.35 -1.67
N TYR A 339 7.93 8.53 -1.41
CA TYR A 339 7.94 7.68 -0.22
C TYR A 339 8.16 8.52 1.04
N GLU A 340 9.05 9.51 0.96
CA GLU A 340 9.28 10.52 2.00
C GLU A 340 8.03 11.38 2.22
N LEU A 341 7.30 11.78 1.17
CA LEU A 341 6.01 12.44 1.29
C LEU A 341 5.02 11.64 2.14
N ARG A 342 4.97 10.31 1.95
CA ARG A 342 4.06 9.46 2.72
C ARG A 342 4.40 9.45 4.22
N GLU A 343 5.69 9.41 4.54
CA GLU A 343 6.15 9.52 5.93
C GLU A 343 5.91 10.93 6.49
N ALA A 344 6.12 11.98 5.70
CA ALA A 344 5.86 13.36 6.09
C ALA A 344 4.36 13.62 6.37
N LEU A 345 3.45 13.09 5.55
CA LEU A 345 2.00 13.17 5.82
C LEU A 345 1.64 12.50 7.14
N ASN A 346 2.20 11.31 7.40
CA ASN A 346 2.00 10.57 8.63
C ASN A 346 2.50 11.34 9.86
N ASP A 347 3.69 11.95 9.78
CA ASP A 347 4.27 12.79 10.83
C ASP A 347 3.50 14.11 11.02
N ALA A 348 2.83 14.59 9.98
CA ALA A 348 1.95 15.75 10.05
C ALA A 348 0.53 15.44 10.58
N GLY A 349 0.27 14.18 10.93
CA GLY A 349 -1.00 13.73 11.49
C GLY A 349 -2.02 13.26 10.45
N PHE A 350 -1.67 13.25 9.17
CA PHE A 350 -2.53 12.74 8.10
C PHE A 350 -2.29 11.24 7.89
N ARG A 351 -3.31 10.43 8.15
CA ARG A 351 -3.42 9.06 7.62
C ARG A 351 -4.23 9.11 6.34
N VAL A 352 -3.69 8.53 5.27
CA VAL A 352 -4.35 8.51 3.97
C VAL A 352 -4.24 7.13 3.32
N SER A 353 -5.38 6.64 2.86
CA SER A 353 -5.51 5.43 2.03
C SER A 353 -4.62 5.47 0.81
N ASN A 354 -4.26 4.31 0.26
CA ASN A 354 -3.51 4.21 -1.00
C ASN A 354 -4.22 4.94 -2.15
N LEU A 355 -5.55 4.92 -2.19
CA LEU A 355 -6.34 5.62 -3.21
C LEU A 355 -6.11 7.14 -3.17
N LEU A 356 -6.21 7.75 -1.99
CA LEU A 356 -5.98 9.18 -1.81
C LEU A 356 -4.50 9.53 -1.99
N PHE A 357 -3.59 8.71 -1.44
CA PHE A 357 -2.16 8.90 -1.58
C PHE A 357 -1.71 8.90 -3.05
N ASN A 358 -2.27 8.01 -3.87
CA ASN A 358 -2.01 7.98 -5.31
C ASN A 358 -2.35 9.31 -5.98
N ALA A 359 -3.54 9.88 -5.67
CA ALA A 359 -3.95 11.17 -6.20
C ALA A 359 -3.03 12.31 -5.73
N ILE A 360 -2.55 12.26 -4.50
CA ILE A 360 -1.58 13.22 -3.95
C ILE A 360 -0.25 13.11 -4.71
N ALA A 361 0.32 11.90 -4.80
CA ALA A 361 1.61 11.67 -5.43
C ALA A 361 1.63 12.12 -6.91
N HIS A 362 0.59 11.82 -7.69
CA HIS A 362 0.52 12.27 -9.09
C HIS A 362 0.33 13.78 -9.24
N ARG A 363 -0.25 14.45 -8.24
CA ARG A 363 -0.55 15.88 -8.33
C ARG A 363 0.64 16.75 -7.96
N TYR A 364 1.41 16.34 -6.95
CA TYR A 364 2.44 17.19 -6.33
C TYR A 364 3.88 16.75 -6.63
N THR A 365 4.09 15.55 -7.18
CA THR A 365 5.42 15.13 -7.64
C THR A 365 5.69 15.68 -9.03
N ASP A 366 6.85 16.33 -9.21
CA ASP A 366 7.30 16.80 -10.52
C ASP A 366 7.57 15.60 -11.46
N PRO A 367 6.90 15.50 -12.63
CA PRO A 367 7.07 14.36 -13.53
C PRO A 367 8.45 14.24 -14.19
N GLY A 368 9.23 15.33 -14.23
CA GLY A 368 10.56 15.36 -14.80
C GLY A 368 11.65 14.93 -13.82
N THR A 369 11.45 15.17 -12.52
CA THR A 369 12.44 14.89 -11.48
C THR A 369 12.04 13.80 -10.48
N ASP A 370 10.78 13.35 -10.47
CA ASP A 370 10.21 12.45 -9.44
C ASP A 370 10.39 13.00 -8.01
N LYS A 371 10.38 14.34 -7.87
CA LYS A 371 10.65 15.05 -6.62
C LYS A 371 9.53 16.03 -6.32
N ILE A 372 9.31 16.31 -5.04
CA ILE A 372 8.32 17.26 -4.53
C ILE A 372 9.10 18.43 -3.93
N SER A 373 8.67 19.66 -4.23
CA SER A 373 9.29 20.86 -3.67
C SER A 373 8.64 21.27 -2.34
N PHE A 374 9.29 22.14 -1.55
CA PHE A 374 8.66 22.75 -0.36
C PHE A 374 7.35 23.47 -0.70
N GLU A 375 7.30 24.14 -1.85
CA GLU A 375 6.10 24.83 -2.33
C GLU A 375 4.93 23.86 -2.58
N ASP A 376 5.19 22.76 -3.30
CA ASP A 376 4.18 21.75 -3.62
C ASP A 376 3.72 20.99 -2.37
N PHE A 377 4.64 20.72 -1.44
CA PHE A 377 4.28 20.13 -0.16
C PHE A 377 3.39 21.06 0.66
N MET A 378 3.77 22.32 0.84
CA MET A 378 2.95 23.28 1.60
C MET A 378 1.56 23.42 0.97
N LEU A 379 1.48 23.46 -0.36
CA LEU A 379 0.21 23.48 -1.08
C LEU A 379 -0.62 22.21 -0.82
N CYS A 380 0.02 21.04 -0.82
CA CYS A 380 -0.60 19.76 -0.49
C CYS A 380 -1.17 19.76 0.93
N MET A 381 -0.38 20.16 1.93
CA MET A 381 -0.77 20.20 3.34
C MET A 381 -1.98 21.10 3.58
N VAL A 382 -1.93 22.32 3.03
CA VAL A 382 -3.02 23.31 3.11
C VAL A 382 -4.31 22.74 2.50
N ARG A 383 -4.22 22.13 1.31
CA ARG A 383 -5.39 21.54 0.63
C ARG A 383 -5.94 20.32 1.36
N LEU A 384 -5.08 19.47 1.90
CA LEU A 384 -5.51 18.30 2.68
C LEU A 384 -6.19 18.72 3.98
N LYS A 385 -5.60 19.64 4.74
CA LYS A 385 -6.22 20.24 5.93
C LYS A 385 -7.63 20.73 5.61
N THR A 386 -7.74 21.59 4.59
CA THR A 386 -9.02 22.18 4.17
C THR A 386 -10.04 21.11 3.80
N ALA A 387 -9.62 20.09 3.04
CA ALA A 387 -10.49 18.99 2.63
C ALA A 387 -11.00 18.18 3.84
N PHE A 388 -10.13 17.83 4.79
CA PHE A 388 -10.49 17.10 6.00
C PHE A 388 -11.44 17.90 6.90
N GLU A 389 -11.12 19.15 7.19
CA GLU A 389 -11.95 20.02 8.03
C GLU A 389 -13.33 20.27 7.39
N THR A 390 -13.39 20.46 6.07
CA THR A 390 -14.67 20.67 5.39
C THR A 390 -15.55 19.41 5.41
N ILE A 391 -14.95 18.22 5.26
CA ILE A 391 -15.69 16.94 5.36
C ILE A 391 -16.17 16.72 6.79
N GLU A 392 -15.35 17.06 7.78
CA GLU A 392 -15.70 16.92 9.19
C GLU A 392 -16.82 17.87 9.62
N ALA A 393 -16.78 19.12 9.15
CA ALA A 393 -17.83 20.11 9.38
C ALA A 393 -19.12 19.83 8.57
N HIS A 394 -19.05 18.99 7.53
CA HIS A 394 -20.20 18.69 6.70
C HIS A 394 -21.26 17.86 7.46
N PRO A 395 -22.57 18.12 7.21
CA PRO A 395 -23.63 17.32 7.79
C PRO A 395 -23.50 15.83 7.45
N LYS A 396 -23.61 14.99 8.48
CA LYS A 396 -23.56 13.53 8.37
C LYS A 396 -24.95 12.94 8.51
N ASN A 397 -25.20 11.82 7.83
CA ASN A 397 -26.40 11.01 8.03
C ASN A 397 -26.34 10.25 9.37
N LEU A 398 -27.37 9.47 9.69
CA LEU A 398 -27.43 8.66 10.91
C LEU A 398 -26.34 7.57 11.01
N GLU A 399 -25.72 7.22 9.88
CA GLU A 399 -24.64 6.25 9.77
C GLU A 399 -23.25 6.93 9.77
N GLY A 400 -23.18 8.25 9.99
CA GLY A 400 -21.94 9.01 10.03
C GLY A 400 -21.33 9.35 8.66
N THR A 401 -22.04 9.09 7.55
CA THR A 401 -21.59 9.40 6.18
C THR A 401 -21.93 10.84 5.81
N SER A 402 -20.95 11.58 5.28
CA SER A 402 -21.15 12.95 4.78
C SER A 402 -22.04 12.96 3.53
N LEU A 403 -23.08 13.80 3.53
CA LEU A 403 -23.99 13.95 2.41
C LEU A 403 -23.68 15.25 1.67
N PHE A 404 -23.32 15.16 0.39
CA PHE A 404 -23.08 16.32 -0.46
C PHE A 404 -24.22 16.50 -1.45
N MET A 405 -24.83 17.68 -1.47
CA MET A 405 -25.62 18.10 -2.63
C MET A 405 -24.69 18.53 -3.75
N LYS A 406 -25.22 18.60 -4.98
CA LYS A 406 -24.45 19.05 -6.14
C LYS A 406 -23.79 20.42 -5.91
N GLU A 407 -24.51 21.35 -5.29
CA GLU A 407 -24.01 22.68 -5.01
C GLU A 407 -22.88 22.67 -3.96
N ASP A 408 -23.00 21.86 -2.90
CA ASP A 408 -21.95 21.70 -1.89
C ASP A 408 -20.67 21.16 -2.51
N TYR A 409 -20.77 20.13 -3.34
CA TYR A 409 -19.63 19.53 -4.03
C TYR A 409 -18.94 20.52 -4.99
N LEU A 410 -19.72 21.26 -5.78
CA LEU A 410 -19.18 22.26 -6.70
C LEU A 410 -18.52 23.41 -5.96
N ARG A 411 -19.12 23.91 -4.88
CA ARG A 411 -18.55 24.95 -4.02
C ARG A 411 -17.22 24.48 -3.41
N PHE A 412 -17.22 23.29 -2.80
CA PHE A 412 -16.04 22.66 -2.20
C PHE A 412 -14.88 22.52 -3.19
N THR A 413 -15.16 22.06 -4.41
CA THR A 413 -14.13 21.82 -5.42
C THR A 413 -13.47 23.13 -5.91
N VAL A 414 -14.20 24.24 -5.88
CA VAL A 414 -13.69 25.55 -6.35
C VAL A 414 -12.97 26.32 -5.23
N SER A 415 -13.29 26.06 -3.96
CA SER A 415 -12.70 26.77 -2.83
C SER A 415 -11.32 26.25 -2.41
N ILE A 416 -10.90 25.05 -2.82
CA ILE A 416 -9.67 24.36 -2.34
C ILE A 416 -8.45 24.53 -3.24
#